data_AF-A0A1Y1M7M9-F1
#
_entry.id   AF-A0A1Y1M7M9-F1
#
_cell.length_a   1.000
_cell.length_b   1.000
_cell.length_c   1.000
_cell.angle_alpha   90.00
_cell.angle_beta   90.00
_cell.angle_gamma   90.00
#
_symmetry.space_group_name_H-M   'P 1'
#
loop_
_entity.id
_entity.type
_entity.pdbx_description
1 polymer ?
#
loop_
_entity_poly.entity_id
_entity_poly.type
_entity_poly.pdbx_seq_one_letter_code
_entity_poly.pdbx_strand_id
1 'polypeptide(L)'
;HKRRRIEENRAVQVGGALPRAPSPEREGWTFGDDEEKAPQEQVAERREGAEVQETSMEIYMQERDQEFAIWKESERIRDNTLLTEIFERQLASWSEGCIYCRMTSGEDDHEGLCPLEANDKGVFEGIERGVKQIQEWMARKGSFERYCGCWECGLPYRICNRWEDIYGDGGKFRRIAGEQCQYPDIMAKVIGAGLSRARDVLEYIFRQIGKTEEGKEVGVDDLLRIGGRRRKDWGGMETNDMCVGMSMLMDWFDED
;
A
#
# COMPACT_ATOMS: atom_id res chain seq x y z
N HIS A 1 22.25 0.15 13.79
CA HIS A 1 22.85 0.78 12.58
C HIS A 1 23.75 -0.17 11.77
N LYS A 2 23.18 -1.04 10.92
CA LYS A 2 23.91 -1.72 9.82
C LYS A 2 22.94 -2.01 8.65
N ARG A 3 23.17 -1.37 7.49
CA ARG A 3 22.44 -1.61 6.22
C ARG A 3 23.17 -2.66 5.36
N ARG A 4 22.45 -3.56 4.69
CA ARG A 4 22.97 -4.29 3.51
C ARG A 4 21.90 -4.55 2.45
N ARG A 5 22.31 -4.26 1.20
CA ARG A 5 21.59 -4.32 -0.08
C ARG A 5 21.24 -5.75 -0.53
N ILE A 6 20.04 -5.86 -1.07
CA ILE A 6 19.49 -6.85 -2.02
C ILE A 6 20.21 -6.68 -3.38
N GLU A 7 20.97 -7.69 -3.83
CA GLU A 7 20.69 -8.72 -4.87
C GLU A 7 21.23 -8.35 -6.26
N GLU A 8 21.82 -9.36 -6.93
CA GLU A 8 21.50 -9.70 -8.33
C GLU A 8 22.28 -10.96 -8.72
N ASN A 9 21.55 -12.03 -9.09
CA ASN A 9 22.14 -13.26 -9.62
C ASN A 9 21.27 -13.82 -10.76
N ARG A 10 21.96 -14.05 -11.89
CA ARG A 10 21.74 -15.12 -12.89
C ARG A 10 20.47 -15.12 -13.75
N ALA A 11 20.67 -14.70 -15.00
CA ALA A 11 19.96 -15.25 -16.16
C ALA A 11 20.67 -16.52 -16.68
N VAL A 12 19.90 -17.60 -16.86
CA VAL A 12 20.31 -18.87 -17.48
C VAL A 12 19.88 -18.85 -18.94
N GLN A 13 20.81 -19.04 -19.87
CA GLN A 13 20.52 -19.34 -21.28
C GLN A 13 20.74 -20.84 -21.53
N VAL A 14 19.76 -21.49 -22.17
CA VAL A 14 19.93 -22.81 -22.79
C VAL A 14 19.34 -22.74 -24.20
N GLY A 15 20.19 -22.99 -25.19
CA GLY A 15 19.81 -23.10 -26.59
C GLY A 15 19.34 -24.51 -26.97
N GLY A 16 18.76 -24.62 -28.16
CA GLY A 16 18.45 -25.90 -28.79
C GLY A 16 18.26 -25.73 -30.29
N ALA A 17 19.15 -26.34 -31.08
CA ALA A 17 19.23 -26.27 -32.54
C ALA A 17 18.41 -27.38 -33.24
N LEU A 18 18.22 -27.20 -34.57
CA LEU A 18 18.32 -28.17 -35.70
C LEU A 18 17.08 -28.20 -36.62
N PRO A 19 17.14 -28.71 -37.88
CA PRO A 19 18.24 -28.87 -38.84
C PRO A 19 17.89 -28.39 -40.28
N ARG A 20 18.83 -28.57 -41.22
CA ARG A 20 18.83 -28.09 -42.62
C ARG A 20 18.27 -29.13 -43.62
N ALA A 21 17.45 -28.64 -44.58
CA ALA A 21 17.05 -29.07 -45.94
C ALA A 21 17.17 -30.54 -46.44
N PRO A 22 16.28 -30.94 -47.38
CA PRO A 22 16.70 -31.01 -48.80
C PRO A 22 15.62 -30.64 -49.83
N SER A 23 16.03 -30.07 -50.97
CA SER A 23 15.31 -30.12 -52.27
C SER A 23 15.72 -31.42 -53.00
N PRO A 24 14.98 -32.02 -53.97
CA PRO A 24 14.69 -31.38 -55.28
C PRO A 24 13.45 -31.91 -56.07
N GLU A 25 13.27 -31.36 -57.29
CA GLU A 25 12.65 -31.95 -58.50
C GLU A 25 11.11 -31.98 -58.75
N ARG A 26 10.72 -31.09 -59.68
CA ARG A 26 9.87 -31.22 -60.90
C ARG A 26 8.73 -32.25 -61.03
N GLU A 27 7.66 -31.70 -61.59
CA GLU A 27 6.66 -32.23 -62.56
C GLU A 27 5.30 -32.73 -62.06
N GLY A 28 4.25 -32.29 -62.77
CA GLY A 28 2.91 -32.86 -62.72
C GLY A 28 1.78 -31.84 -62.71
N TRP A 29 1.49 -31.20 -63.86
CA TRP A 29 0.16 -30.59 -64.07
C TRP A 29 -0.84 -31.71 -64.36
N THR A 30 -1.89 -31.83 -63.54
CA THR A 30 -3.14 -32.48 -63.94
C THR A 30 -4.29 -31.51 -63.67
N PHE A 31 -4.89 -31.04 -64.75
CA PHE A 31 -6.19 -30.38 -64.75
C PHE A 31 -7.21 -31.33 -64.12
N GLY A 32 -7.80 -30.91 -63.00
CA GLY A 32 -9.04 -31.45 -62.45
C GLY A 32 -10.05 -30.33 -62.48
N ASP A 33 -11.16 -30.56 -63.18
CA ASP A 33 -12.28 -29.65 -63.33
C ASP A 33 -12.90 -29.31 -61.97
N ASP A 34 -12.63 -28.12 -61.46
CA ASP A 34 -13.45 -27.50 -60.43
C ASP A 34 -14.19 -26.33 -61.07
N GLU A 35 -15.51 -26.45 -61.07
CA GLU A 35 -16.45 -25.45 -61.54
C GLU A 35 -16.02 -24.05 -61.11
N GLU A 36 -15.82 -23.20 -62.11
CA GLU A 36 -15.43 -21.80 -61.98
C GLU A 36 -16.56 -21.04 -61.27
N LYS A 37 -16.63 -21.14 -59.93
CA LYS A 37 -17.35 -20.18 -59.10
C LYS A 37 -16.84 -18.81 -59.53
N ALA A 38 -17.75 -17.99 -60.03
CA ALA A 38 -17.45 -16.67 -60.56
C ALA A 38 -16.45 -15.93 -59.64
N PRO A 39 -15.45 -15.22 -60.17
CA PRO A 39 -14.39 -14.58 -59.37
C PRO A 39 -14.90 -13.57 -58.33
N GLN A 40 -16.21 -13.25 -58.35
CA GLN A 40 -16.87 -12.43 -57.35
C GLN A 40 -17.29 -13.21 -56.08
N GLU A 41 -17.68 -14.49 -56.17
CA GLU A 41 -18.09 -15.30 -55.01
C GLU A 41 -16.89 -15.72 -54.14
N GLN A 42 -15.77 -16.14 -54.75
CA GLN A 42 -14.55 -16.49 -53.99
C GLN A 42 -13.91 -15.28 -53.28
N VAL A 43 -14.05 -14.09 -53.86
CA VAL A 43 -13.55 -12.83 -53.27
C VAL A 43 -14.48 -12.34 -52.16
N ALA A 44 -15.80 -12.58 -52.28
CA ALA A 44 -16.77 -12.32 -51.21
C ALA A 44 -16.57 -13.26 -50.02
N GLU A 45 -16.47 -14.58 -50.24
CA GLU A 45 -16.19 -15.57 -49.16
C GLU A 45 -14.85 -15.30 -48.46
N ARG A 46 -13.80 -14.86 -49.18
CA ARG A 46 -12.53 -14.45 -48.56
C ARG A 46 -12.62 -13.17 -47.75
N ARG A 47 -13.44 -12.21 -48.16
CA ARG A 47 -13.68 -10.97 -47.41
C ARG A 47 -14.50 -11.22 -46.17
N GLU A 48 -15.58 -11.98 -46.27
CA GLU A 48 -16.40 -12.39 -45.13
C GLU A 48 -15.59 -13.25 -44.15
N GLY A 49 -14.77 -14.19 -44.63
CA GLY A 49 -13.86 -14.96 -43.79
C GLY A 49 -12.78 -14.13 -43.09
N ALA A 50 -12.29 -13.07 -43.74
CA ALA A 50 -11.35 -12.12 -43.15
C ALA A 50 -12.02 -11.20 -42.11
N GLU A 51 -13.23 -10.72 -42.38
CA GLU A 51 -14.04 -9.92 -41.43
C GLU A 51 -14.46 -10.76 -40.22
N VAL A 52 -14.80 -12.05 -40.40
CA VAL A 52 -15.08 -12.99 -39.31
C VAL A 52 -13.81 -13.31 -38.50
N GLN A 53 -12.64 -13.41 -39.14
CA GLN A 53 -11.36 -13.55 -38.43
C GLN A 53 -10.97 -12.29 -37.66
N GLU A 54 -11.19 -11.11 -38.23
CA GLU A 54 -10.91 -9.82 -37.61
C GLU A 54 -11.81 -9.59 -36.39
N THR A 55 -13.13 -9.80 -36.54
CA THR A 55 -14.08 -9.71 -35.42
C THR A 55 -13.82 -10.75 -34.33
N SER A 56 -13.46 -11.99 -34.70
CA SER A 56 -13.06 -13.02 -33.72
C SER A 56 -11.79 -12.64 -32.96
N MET A 57 -10.81 -12.03 -33.64
CA MET A 57 -9.57 -11.55 -33.03
C MET A 57 -9.81 -10.33 -32.13
N GLU A 58 -10.72 -9.43 -32.50
CA GLU A 58 -11.15 -8.31 -31.65
C GLU A 58 -11.84 -8.78 -30.37
N ILE A 59 -12.76 -9.75 -30.46
CA ILE A 59 -13.42 -10.35 -29.30
C ILE A 59 -12.38 -10.99 -28.37
N TYR A 60 -11.45 -11.78 -28.91
CA TYR A 60 -10.37 -12.39 -28.14
C TYR A 60 -9.48 -11.35 -27.45
N MET A 61 -9.15 -10.25 -28.13
CA MET A 61 -8.37 -9.17 -27.53
C MET A 61 -9.13 -8.47 -26.41
N GLN A 62 -10.44 -8.23 -26.57
CA GLN A 62 -11.29 -7.66 -25.53
C GLN A 62 -11.41 -8.59 -24.30
N GLU A 63 -11.60 -9.89 -24.51
CA GLU A 63 -11.64 -10.87 -23.43
C GLU A 63 -10.33 -10.89 -22.64
N ARG A 64 -9.19 -10.92 -23.33
CA ARG A 64 -7.87 -10.89 -22.69
C ARG A 64 -7.63 -9.59 -21.91
N ASP A 65 -8.05 -8.45 -22.44
CA ASP A 65 -7.90 -7.16 -21.77
C ASP A 65 -8.82 -7.07 -20.53
N GLN A 66 -10.02 -7.67 -20.58
CA GLN A 66 -10.90 -7.82 -19.42
C GLN A 66 -10.29 -8.75 -18.36
N GLU A 67 -9.76 -9.90 -18.77
CA GLU A 67 -9.07 -10.84 -17.86
C GLU A 67 -7.87 -10.18 -17.19
N PHE A 68 -7.07 -9.42 -17.94
CA PHE A 68 -5.94 -8.68 -17.39
C PHE A 68 -6.40 -7.61 -16.39
N ALA A 69 -7.50 -6.91 -16.68
CA ALA A 69 -8.08 -5.94 -15.75
C ALA A 69 -8.59 -6.59 -14.46
N ILE A 70 -9.28 -7.74 -14.56
CA ILE A 70 -9.76 -8.52 -13.41
C ILE A 70 -8.60 -9.03 -12.58
N TRP A 71 -7.57 -9.59 -13.23
CA TRP A 71 -6.37 -10.08 -12.54
C TRP A 71 -5.66 -8.96 -11.79
N LYS A 72 -5.45 -7.81 -12.43
CA LYS A 72 -4.81 -6.63 -11.82
C LYS A 72 -5.61 -6.09 -10.63
N GLU A 73 -6.94 -6.05 -10.74
CA GLU A 73 -7.79 -5.65 -9.62
C GLU A 73 -7.78 -6.68 -8.49
N SER A 74 -7.75 -7.96 -8.81
CA SER A 74 -7.65 -9.04 -7.82
C SER A 74 -6.32 -9.00 -7.07
N GLU A 75 -5.22 -8.73 -7.76
CA GLU A 75 -3.89 -8.52 -7.17
C GLU A 75 -3.91 -7.30 -6.24
N ARG A 76 -4.48 -6.18 -6.69
CA ARG A 76 -4.64 -4.96 -5.88
C ARG A 76 -5.45 -5.21 -4.60
N ILE A 77 -6.57 -5.94 -4.70
CA ILE A 77 -7.42 -6.28 -3.54
C ILE A 77 -6.64 -7.16 -2.56
N ARG A 78 -5.90 -8.15 -3.06
CA ARG A 78 -5.08 -9.04 -2.24
C ARG A 78 -4.00 -8.26 -1.48
N ASP A 79 -3.25 -7.41 -2.17
CA ASP A 79 -2.20 -6.60 -1.57
C ASP A 79 -2.77 -5.63 -0.54
N ASN A 80 -3.92 -5.01 -0.84
CA ASN A 80 -4.61 -4.13 0.09
C ASN A 80 -5.06 -4.83 1.37
N THR A 81 -5.60 -6.05 1.23
CA THR A 81 -6.04 -6.87 2.35
C THR A 81 -4.85 -7.22 3.23
N LEU A 82 -3.75 -7.66 2.62
CA LEU A 82 -2.53 -8.00 3.34
C LEU A 82 -1.95 -6.80 4.10
N LEU A 83 -1.91 -5.62 3.47
CA LEU A 83 -1.44 -4.38 4.11
C LEU A 83 -2.31 -4.01 5.32
N THR A 84 -3.64 -4.14 5.20
CA THR A 84 -4.57 -3.87 6.31
C THR A 84 -4.34 -4.84 7.46
N GLU A 85 -4.24 -6.14 7.19
CA GLU A 85 -4.00 -7.17 8.20
C GLU A 85 -2.64 -7.01 8.90
N ILE A 86 -1.61 -6.57 8.17
CA ILE A 86 -0.30 -6.28 8.76
C ILE A 86 -0.43 -5.08 9.71
N PHE A 87 -1.06 -4.00 9.26
CA PHE A 87 -1.21 -2.80 10.07
C PHE A 87 -2.06 -3.06 11.32
N GLU A 88 -3.16 -3.81 11.22
CA GLU A 88 -3.97 -4.21 12.38
C GLU A 88 -3.18 -5.06 13.39
N ARG A 89 -2.33 -5.97 12.91
CA ARG A 89 -1.44 -6.76 13.77
C ARG A 89 -0.39 -5.90 14.48
N GLN A 90 0.21 -4.94 13.76
CA GLN A 90 1.12 -3.97 14.37
C GLN A 90 0.40 -3.20 15.47
N LEU A 91 -0.79 -2.66 15.20
CA LEU A 91 -1.57 -1.90 16.18
C LEU A 91 -1.92 -2.72 17.42
N ALA A 92 -2.37 -3.97 17.24
CA ALA A 92 -2.67 -4.87 18.34
C ALA A 92 -1.42 -5.10 19.21
N SER A 93 -0.30 -5.49 18.59
CA SER A 93 0.97 -5.72 19.27
C SER A 93 1.47 -4.48 20.03
N TRP A 94 1.44 -3.31 19.39
CA TRP A 94 1.91 -2.05 19.99
C TRP A 94 0.95 -1.49 21.06
N SER A 95 -0.30 -1.95 21.07
CA SER A 95 -1.27 -1.56 22.09
C SER A 95 -1.20 -2.38 23.38
N GLU A 96 -0.63 -3.60 23.32
CA GLU A 96 -0.51 -4.51 24.47
C GLU A 96 0.66 -4.12 25.38
N GLY A 97 1.73 -3.53 24.84
CA GLY A 97 2.94 -3.17 25.56
C GLY A 97 3.17 -1.66 25.74
N CYS A 98 4.22 -1.30 26.48
CA CYS A 98 4.61 0.08 26.64
C CYS A 98 5.41 0.58 25.42
N ILE A 99 4.75 1.40 24.59
CA ILE A 99 5.34 2.04 23.41
C ILE A 99 6.67 2.74 23.72
N TYR A 100 6.78 3.39 24.87
CA TYR A 100 7.97 4.17 25.22
C TYR A 100 9.16 3.23 25.45
N CYS A 101 8.94 2.17 26.21
CA CYS A 101 9.93 1.15 26.49
C CYS A 101 10.28 0.35 25.24
N ARG A 102 9.30 -0.03 24.41
CA ARG A 102 9.53 -0.68 23.11
C ARG A 102 10.51 0.11 22.25
N MET A 103 10.32 1.43 22.15
CA MET A 103 11.17 2.31 21.33
C MET A 103 12.52 2.68 21.98
N THR A 104 12.74 2.36 23.26
CA THR A 104 14.01 2.69 23.95
C THR A 104 14.87 1.49 24.27
N SER A 105 14.26 0.40 24.72
CA SER A 105 14.92 -0.77 25.30
C SER A 105 14.55 -2.08 24.60
N GLY A 106 13.51 -2.11 23.76
CA GLY A 106 12.98 -3.33 23.17
C GLY A 106 12.17 -4.21 24.14
N GLU A 107 12.49 -4.17 25.43
CA GLU A 107 11.64 -4.70 26.51
C GLU A 107 10.51 -3.72 26.81
N ASP A 108 9.26 -4.14 26.63
CA ASP A 108 8.07 -3.29 26.72
C ASP A 108 6.98 -3.82 27.66
N ASP A 109 7.18 -5.00 28.24
CA ASP A 109 6.31 -5.58 29.25
C ASP A 109 6.66 -5.04 30.64
N HIS A 110 5.74 -4.27 31.23
CA HIS A 110 5.82 -3.85 32.61
C HIS A 110 4.43 -3.48 33.17
N GLU A 111 4.23 -3.76 34.46
CA GLU A 111 3.03 -3.33 35.17
C GLU A 111 3.23 -1.99 35.87
N GLY A 112 2.21 -1.11 35.81
CA GLY A 112 2.21 0.16 36.53
C GLY A 112 2.96 1.29 35.80
N LEU A 113 3.72 2.08 36.55
CA LEU A 113 4.42 3.26 36.01
C LEU A 113 5.57 2.82 35.08
N CYS A 114 5.75 3.57 33.99
CA CYS A 114 6.81 3.31 33.04
C CYS A 114 8.19 3.40 33.71
N PRO A 115 9.07 2.38 33.62
CA PRO A 115 10.40 2.40 34.22
C PRO A 115 11.26 3.58 33.76
N LEU A 116 11.03 4.10 32.55
CA LEU A 116 11.72 5.29 32.04
C LEU A 116 11.45 6.52 32.90
N GLU A 117 10.29 6.64 33.53
CA GLU A 117 9.98 7.77 34.41
C GLU A 117 10.94 7.83 35.61
N ALA A 118 11.31 6.68 36.15
CA ALA A 118 12.22 6.58 37.29
C ALA A 118 13.70 6.55 36.88
N ASN A 119 14.03 5.84 35.80
CA ASN A 119 15.40 5.53 35.43
C ASN A 119 16.01 6.54 34.45
N ASP A 120 15.21 7.14 33.57
CA ASP A 120 15.66 8.13 32.59
C ASP A 120 14.60 9.21 32.36
N LYS A 121 14.42 10.03 33.39
CA LYS A 121 13.43 11.10 33.41
C LYS A 121 13.58 12.07 32.23
N GLY A 122 14.81 12.32 31.77
CA GLY A 122 15.06 13.21 30.62
C GLY A 122 14.50 12.65 29.32
N VAL A 123 14.67 11.35 29.09
CA VAL A 123 14.06 10.63 27.96
C VAL A 123 12.55 10.58 28.09
N PHE A 124 12.04 10.22 29.26
CA PHE A 124 10.60 10.15 29.51
C PHE A 124 9.90 11.49 29.25
N GLU A 125 10.42 12.59 29.81
CA GLU A 125 9.88 13.93 29.58
C GLU A 125 10.01 14.38 28.10
N GLY A 126 11.04 13.92 27.39
CA GLY A 126 11.19 14.16 25.95
C GLY A 126 10.07 13.52 25.14
N ILE A 127 9.78 12.25 25.42
CA ILE A 127 8.70 11.50 24.79
C ILE A 127 7.35 12.14 25.12
N GLU A 128 7.06 12.39 26.40
CA GLU A 128 5.81 13.04 26.84
C GLU A 128 5.57 14.39 26.16
N ARG A 129 6.62 15.21 25.98
CA ARG A 129 6.53 16.45 25.21
C ARG A 129 6.14 16.19 23.75
N GLY A 130 6.75 15.18 23.12
CA GLY A 130 6.41 14.77 21.75
C GLY A 130 4.97 14.28 21.64
N VAL A 131 4.52 13.41 22.54
CA VAL A 131 3.14 12.90 22.58
C VAL A 131 2.14 14.04 22.71
N LYS A 132 2.39 14.96 23.65
CA LYS A 132 1.53 16.13 23.85
C LYS A 132 1.47 17.03 22.61
N GLN A 133 2.58 17.24 21.89
CA GLN A 133 2.58 17.99 20.64
C GLN A 133 1.66 17.36 19.59
N ILE A 134 1.68 16.03 19.46
CA ILE A 134 0.81 15.32 18.51
C ILE A 134 -0.65 15.36 18.97
N GLN A 135 -0.94 15.17 20.25
CA GLN A 135 -2.30 15.29 20.79
C GLN A 135 -2.90 16.67 20.55
N GLU A 136 -2.13 17.72 20.84
CA GLU A 136 -2.54 19.11 20.59
C GLU A 136 -2.76 19.36 19.10
N TRP A 137 -1.93 18.78 18.23
CA TRP A 137 -2.13 18.84 16.79
C TRP A 137 -3.42 18.12 16.37
N MET A 138 -3.65 16.88 16.82
CA MET A 138 -4.85 16.10 16.51
C MET A 138 -6.13 16.81 16.97
N ALA A 139 -6.11 17.45 18.14
CA ALA A 139 -7.24 18.17 18.71
C ALA A 139 -7.62 19.46 17.94
N ARG A 140 -6.71 20.02 17.12
CA ARG A 140 -7.00 21.23 16.33
C ARG A 140 -7.98 20.90 15.21
N LYS A 141 -9.07 21.67 15.10
CA LYS A 141 -10.02 21.55 13.99
C LYS A 141 -9.30 21.71 12.64
N GLY A 142 -9.44 20.72 11.76
CA GLY A 142 -8.79 20.68 10.44
C GLY A 142 -7.35 20.16 10.45
N SER A 143 -6.93 19.48 11.51
CA SER A 143 -5.71 18.67 11.57
C SER A 143 -5.78 17.46 10.63
N PHE A 144 -6.94 16.79 10.63
CA PHE A 144 -7.30 15.76 9.68
C PHE A 144 -8.24 16.31 8.60
N GLU A 145 -7.99 15.92 7.35
CA GLU A 145 -8.98 16.02 6.28
C GLU A 145 -10.20 15.15 6.62
N ARG A 146 -11.40 15.53 6.13
CA ARG A 146 -12.63 14.81 6.50
C ARG A 146 -12.52 13.33 6.14
N TYR A 147 -12.91 12.48 7.07
CA TYR A 147 -12.93 11.02 6.92
C TYR A 147 -11.56 10.33 6.83
N CYS A 148 -10.45 11.04 7.10
CA CYS A 148 -9.11 10.47 7.02
C CYS A 148 -8.58 9.88 8.34
N GLY A 149 -9.36 9.91 9.43
CA GLY A 149 -8.98 9.28 10.69
C GLY A 149 -9.82 9.66 11.92
N CYS A 150 -9.74 8.81 12.94
CA CYS A 150 -10.31 9.01 14.26
C CYS A 150 -9.58 10.11 15.02
N TRP A 151 -10.33 11.05 15.59
CA TRP A 151 -9.78 12.18 16.34
C TRP A 151 -9.13 11.79 17.68
N GLU A 152 -9.37 10.56 18.16
CA GLU A 152 -8.78 10.06 19.42
C GLU A 152 -7.53 9.18 19.19
N CYS A 153 -7.53 8.33 18.17
CA CYS A 153 -6.37 7.46 17.89
C CYS A 153 -5.57 7.83 16.65
N GLY A 154 -6.10 8.66 15.76
CA GLY A 154 -5.49 9.05 14.48
C GLY A 154 -5.65 8.01 13.36
N LEU A 155 -6.15 6.82 13.67
CA LEU A 155 -6.28 5.69 12.74
C LEU A 155 -7.45 5.84 11.76
N PRO A 156 -7.44 5.16 10.60
CA PRO A 156 -8.59 5.10 9.69
C PRO A 156 -9.89 4.72 10.42
N TYR A 157 -11.01 5.32 10.00
CA TYR A 157 -12.31 4.98 10.59
C TYR A 157 -12.67 3.50 10.43
N ARG A 158 -12.17 2.84 9.38
CA ARG A 158 -12.35 1.40 9.16
C ARG A 158 -11.76 0.52 10.28
N ILE A 159 -10.66 0.96 10.90
CA ILE A 159 -9.94 0.20 11.94
C ILE A 159 -10.47 0.52 13.33
N CYS A 160 -10.88 1.77 13.56
CA CYS A 160 -11.34 2.19 14.88
C CYS A 160 -12.79 1.73 15.13
N ASN A 161 -12.97 0.80 16.07
CA ASN A 161 -14.26 0.27 16.56
C ASN A 161 -15.33 1.31 16.98
N ARG A 162 -14.93 2.57 17.15
CA ARG A 162 -15.84 3.67 17.49
C ARG A 162 -16.66 4.16 16.30
N TRP A 163 -16.29 3.76 15.08
CA TRP A 163 -16.92 4.19 13.85
C TRP A 163 -17.52 3.00 13.12
N GLU A 164 -18.71 3.19 12.57
CA GLU A 164 -19.37 2.25 11.67
C GLU A 164 -19.46 2.85 10.27
N ASP A 165 -19.28 2.00 9.26
CA ASP A 165 -19.54 2.33 7.87
C ASP A 165 -21.06 2.35 7.62
N ILE A 166 -21.57 3.46 7.08
CA ILE A 166 -23.00 3.65 6.85
C ILE A 166 -23.50 2.84 5.65
N TYR A 167 -22.67 2.65 4.62
CA TYR A 167 -23.07 2.03 3.36
C TYR A 167 -22.31 0.73 3.05
N GLY A 168 -21.24 0.43 3.79
CA GLY A 168 -20.37 -0.70 3.54
C GLY A 168 -19.37 -0.47 2.40
N ASP A 169 -19.24 0.77 1.92
CA ASP A 169 -18.38 1.17 0.80
C ASP A 169 -17.08 1.87 1.24
N GLY A 170 -16.90 2.10 2.55
CA GLY A 170 -15.76 2.78 3.12
C GLY A 170 -15.76 4.30 2.92
N GLY A 171 -16.85 4.89 2.42
CA GLY A 171 -16.90 6.31 2.06
C GLY A 171 -17.50 7.23 3.12
N LYS A 172 -18.45 6.75 3.93
CA LYS A 172 -19.07 7.54 5.01
C LYS A 172 -19.18 6.75 6.29
N PHE A 173 -18.76 7.40 7.37
CA PHE A 173 -18.75 6.81 8.70
C PHE A 173 -19.61 7.57 9.68
N ARG A 174 -20.21 6.85 10.62
CA ARG A 174 -20.92 7.41 11.77
C ARG A 174 -20.24 6.94 13.06
N ARG A 175 -20.24 7.81 14.06
CA ARG A 175 -19.79 7.44 15.39
C ARG A 175 -20.84 6.58 16.09
N ILE A 176 -20.44 5.43 16.62
CA ILE A 176 -21.29 4.57 17.45
C ILE A 176 -21.41 5.19 18.85
N ALA A 177 -22.63 5.27 19.37
CA ALA A 177 -22.89 5.84 20.70
C ALA A 177 -22.47 4.86 21.80
N GLY A 178 -21.77 5.34 22.82
CA GLY A 178 -21.30 4.53 23.95
C GLY A 178 -19.96 3.82 23.72
N GLU A 179 -19.51 3.67 22.46
CA GLU A 179 -18.23 3.05 22.14
C GLU A 179 -17.03 3.95 22.47
N GLN A 180 -15.98 3.29 22.98
CA GLN A 180 -14.67 3.91 23.26
C GLN A 180 -13.68 3.53 22.17
N CYS A 181 -12.70 4.40 21.95
CA CYS A 181 -11.65 4.13 20.98
C CYS A 181 -10.78 2.94 21.43
N GLN A 182 -10.64 1.94 20.57
CA GLN A 182 -9.79 0.77 20.81
C GLN A 182 -8.31 1.12 21.07
N TYR A 183 -7.79 2.18 20.42
CA TYR A 183 -6.37 2.51 20.42
C TYR A 183 -6.11 3.95 20.88
N PRO A 184 -6.51 4.32 22.11
CA PRO A 184 -6.46 5.72 22.55
C PRO A 184 -5.03 6.28 22.46
N ASP A 185 -4.90 7.42 21.78
CA ASP A 185 -3.66 8.16 21.58
C ASP A 185 -2.54 7.39 20.86
N ILE A 186 -2.81 6.25 20.21
CA ILE A 186 -1.72 5.41 19.66
C ILE A 186 -0.85 6.18 18.65
N MET A 187 -1.45 6.98 17.76
CA MET A 187 -0.70 7.82 16.84
C MET A 187 0.16 8.84 17.58
N ALA A 188 -0.39 9.47 18.62
CA ALA A 188 0.35 10.44 19.40
C ALA A 188 1.52 9.80 20.16
N LYS A 189 1.32 8.62 20.74
CA LYS A 189 2.35 7.86 21.44
C LYS A 189 3.48 7.43 20.50
N VAL A 190 3.16 6.78 19.37
CA VAL A 190 4.16 6.27 18.43
C VAL A 190 4.92 7.41 17.75
N ILE A 191 4.21 8.38 17.16
CA ILE A 191 4.86 9.49 16.47
C ILE A 191 5.57 10.42 17.46
N GLY A 192 4.95 10.71 18.61
CA GLY A 192 5.53 11.55 19.65
C GLY A 192 6.81 10.97 20.24
N ALA A 193 6.83 9.67 20.53
CA ALA A 193 8.05 8.97 20.93
C ALA A 193 9.10 8.97 19.80
N GLY A 194 8.67 8.75 18.55
CA GLY A 194 9.52 8.87 17.36
C GLY A 194 10.19 10.24 17.23
N LEU A 195 9.45 11.33 17.46
CA LEU A 195 9.99 12.68 17.45
C LEU A 195 11.07 12.93 18.50
N SER A 196 10.98 12.26 19.64
CA SER A 196 11.97 12.39 20.70
C SER A 196 13.18 11.46 20.51
N ARG A 197 13.00 10.26 19.95
CA ARG A 197 14.02 9.21 19.99
C ARG A 197 14.61 8.82 18.65
N ALA A 198 13.84 8.96 17.58
CA ALA A 198 14.17 8.50 16.25
C ALA A 198 13.81 9.56 15.22
N ARG A 199 14.12 10.83 15.52
CA ARG A 199 13.73 11.97 14.69
C ARG A 199 14.32 11.86 13.28
N ASP A 200 15.56 11.40 13.16
CA ASP A 200 16.24 11.14 11.89
C ASP A 200 15.56 10.03 11.08
N VAL A 201 15.13 8.94 11.75
CA VAL A 201 14.36 7.86 11.13
C VAL A 201 13.00 8.39 10.67
N LEU A 202 12.32 9.16 11.51
CA LEU A 202 11.02 9.74 11.20
C LEU A 202 11.10 10.71 10.01
N GLU A 203 12.12 11.59 9.99
CA GLU A 203 12.40 12.48 8.87
C GLU A 203 12.72 11.68 7.59
N TYR A 204 13.45 10.56 7.69
CA TYR A 204 13.71 9.67 6.56
C TYR A 204 12.41 9.02 6.03
N ILE A 205 11.60 8.44 6.90
CA ILE A 205 10.30 7.83 6.57
C ILE A 205 9.40 8.83 5.87
N PHE A 206 9.24 10.01 6.45
CA PHE A 206 8.38 11.02 5.84
C PHE A 206 8.95 11.61 4.55
N ARG A 207 10.26 11.64 4.34
CA ARG A 207 10.84 11.95 3.01
C ARG A 207 10.50 10.87 1.98
N GLN A 208 10.40 9.60 2.37
CA GLN A 208 9.95 8.53 1.46
C GLN A 208 8.47 8.66 1.12
N ILE A 209 7.63 8.97 2.12
CA ILE A 209 6.18 9.13 1.97
C ILE A 209 5.85 10.41 1.19
N GLY A 210 6.50 11.50 1.56
CA GLY A 210 6.29 12.83 1.04
C GLY A 210 7.32 13.21 -0.02
N LYS A 211 7.27 12.58 -1.21
CA LYS A 211 7.82 13.19 -2.43
C LYS A 211 7.07 14.48 -2.76
N THR A 212 7.24 15.51 -1.94
CA THR A 212 7.03 16.90 -2.29
C THR A 212 8.29 17.42 -2.97
N GLU A 213 8.10 18.26 -3.98
CA GLU A 213 9.09 18.80 -4.93
C GLU A 213 10.54 18.89 -4.42
N GLU A 214 11.48 18.54 -5.31
CA GLU A 214 12.92 18.50 -5.07
C GLU A 214 13.45 19.71 -4.27
N GLY A 215 14.03 19.45 -3.09
CA GLY A 215 15.00 20.36 -2.48
C GLY A 215 14.56 21.19 -1.27
N LYS A 216 13.33 21.03 -0.74
CA LYS A 216 12.99 21.63 0.57
C LYS A 216 13.14 20.63 1.71
N GLU A 217 14.03 20.94 2.66
CA GLU A 217 13.98 20.30 3.98
C GLU A 217 12.66 20.63 4.65
N VAL A 218 11.87 19.60 4.90
CA VAL A 218 10.57 19.70 5.57
C VAL A 218 10.80 19.43 7.04
N GLY A 219 10.59 20.45 7.89
CA GLY A 219 10.66 20.28 9.34
C GLY A 219 9.49 19.44 9.88
N VAL A 220 9.60 18.97 11.11
CA VAL A 220 8.55 18.19 11.81
C VAL A 220 7.18 18.88 11.74
N ASP A 221 7.12 20.20 11.96
CA ASP A 221 5.86 20.96 11.92
C ASP A 221 5.22 20.97 10.52
N ASP A 222 6.05 21.00 9.47
CA ASP A 222 5.56 20.88 8.09
C ASP A 222 5.11 19.44 7.79
N LEU A 223 5.78 18.44 8.35
CA LEU A 223 5.40 17.03 8.21
C LEU A 223 4.05 16.74 8.87
N LEU A 224 3.79 17.26 10.07
CA LEU A 224 2.48 17.14 10.72
C LEU A 224 1.38 17.84 9.92
N ARG A 225 1.68 19.03 9.39
CA ARG A 225 0.74 19.77 8.54
C ARG A 225 0.41 19.05 7.24
N ILE A 226 1.41 18.42 6.61
CA ILE A 226 1.24 17.68 5.36
C ILE A 226 0.56 16.33 5.62
N GLY A 227 0.94 15.66 6.70
CA GLY A 227 0.56 14.31 7.05
C GLY A 227 -0.94 14.10 7.25
N GLY A 228 -1.60 15.03 7.97
CA GLY A 228 -3.04 14.92 8.26
C GLY A 228 -3.97 15.55 7.21
N ARG A 229 -3.46 16.45 6.35
CA ARG A 229 -4.28 17.22 5.40
C ARG A 229 -4.46 16.58 4.04
N ARG A 230 -3.72 15.53 3.72
CA ARG A 230 -3.90 14.78 2.47
C ARG A 230 -4.62 13.48 2.76
N ARG A 231 -5.78 13.31 2.12
CA ARG A 231 -6.43 12.00 2.04
C ARG A 231 -5.57 11.09 1.17
N LYS A 232 -5.37 9.87 1.63
CA LYS A 232 -4.62 8.82 0.94
C LYS A 232 -5.41 7.53 0.97
N ASP A 233 -5.47 6.83 -0.16
CA ASP A 233 -5.86 5.43 -0.19
C ASP A 233 -4.61 4.59 0.11
N TRP A 234 -4.64 3.83 1.20
CA TRP A 234 -3.56 2.94 1.60
C TRP A 234 -4.18 1.64 2.14
N GLY A 235 -3.85 0.51 1.51
CA GLY A 235 -4.47 -0.76 1.86
C GLY A 235 -5.97 -0.84 1.51
N GLY A 236 -6.47 -0.02 0.58
CA GLY A 236 -7.90 0.07 0.29
C GLY A 236 -8.69 0.79 1.39
N MET A 237 -8.01 1.58 2.23
CA MET A 237 -8.59 2.40 3.29
C MET A 237 -8.29 3.86 3.05
N GLU A 238 -9.30 4.72 3.18
CA GLU A 238 -9.07 6.15 3.27
C GLU A 238 -8.39 6.49 4.60
N THR A 239 -7.18 7.03 4.50
CA THR A 239 -6.32 7.35 5.63
C THR A 239 -5.56 8.66 5.37
N ASN A 240 -4.56 8.91 6.20
CA ASN A 240 -3.64 10.03 6.15
C ASN A 240 -2.18 9.52 6.09
N ASP A 241 -1.26 10.38 5.66
CA ASP A 241 0.17 10.03 5.53
C ASP A 241 0.83 9.75 6.90
N MET A 242 0.23 10.21 8.03
CA MET A 242 0.73 9.88 9.37
C MET A 242 0.54 8.39 9.70
N CYS A 243 -0.56 7.77 9.27
CA CYS A 243 -0.75 6.32 9.46
C CYS A 243 0.31 5.51 8.74
N VAL A 244 0.66 5.91 7.51
CA VAL A 244 1.74 5.27 6.74
C VAL A 244 3.08 5.47 7.45
N GLY A 245 3.37 6.70 7.91
CA GLY A 245 4.60 7.00 8.63
C GLY A 245 4.71 6.23 9.95
N MET A 246 3.60 6.09 10.65
CA MET A 246 3.51 5.31 11.88
C MET A 246 3.75 3.83 11.62
N SER A 247 3.13 3.23 10.60
CA SER A 247 3.33 1.82 10.24
C SER A 247 4.79 1.53 9.90
N MET A 248 5.41 2.37 9.06
CA MET A 248 6.83 2.23 8.72
C MET A 248 7.75 2.43 9.94
N LEU A 249 7.36 3.27 10.89
CA LEU A 249 8.12 3.46 12.13
C LEU A 249 7.98 2.25 13.05
N MET A 250 6.79 1.68 13.16
CA MET A 250 6.56 0.46 13.94
C MET A 250 7.39 -0.70 13.38
N ASP A 251 7.36 -0.91 12.06
CA ASP A 251 8.20 -1.92 11.39
C ASP A 251 9.68 -1.71 11.68
N TRP A 252 10.16 -0.46 11.63
CA TRP A 252 11.57 -0.16 11.91
C TRP A 252 12.02 -0.62 13.29
N PHE A 253 11.14 -0.53 14.30
CA PHE A 253 11.46 -0.94 15.67
C PHE A 253 11.15 -2.41 15.96
N ASP A 254 10.30 -3.06 15.18
CA ASP A 254 10.01 -4.49 15.31
C ASP A 254 11.04 -5.36 14.53
N GLU A 255 11.77 -4.80 13.57
CA GLU A 255 12.82 -5.49 12.79
C GLU A 255 14.22 -5.52 13.46
N ASP A 256 14.46 -4.68 14.48
CA ASP A 256 15.74 -4.56 15.23
C ASP A 256 15.70 -5.33 16.57
#